data_AF-A0A8C5XJB0-F1
#
_entry.id   AF-A0A8C5XJB0-F1
#
_cell.length_a   1.000
_cell.length_b   1.000
_cell.length_c   1.000
_cell.angle_alpha   90.00
_cell.angle_beta   90.00
_cell.angle_gamma   90.00
#
_symmetry.space_group_name_H-M   'P 1'
#
loop_
_entity.id
_entity.type
_entity.pdbx_description
1 polymer ?
#
loop_
_entity_poly.entity_id
_entity_poly.type
_entity_poly.pdbx_seq_one_letter_code
_entity_poly.pdbx_strand_id
1 'polypeptide(L)'
;MRQGVLTHGRVRLLLSKGHSCYRPRRTGERKRKSVPGCIVDANLSVLNLVIVKKGEKDIPGLTDTTVPRRLGPKRASRIRKLFNL
;
A
#
# COMPACT_ATOMS: atom_id res chain seq x y z
N MET A 1 3.58 8.97 -2.23
CA MET A 1 5.04 8.77 -2.38
C MET A 1 5.24 7.57 -3.28
N ARG A 2 6.29 7.56 -4.11
CA ARG A 2 6.58 6.44 -4.99
C ARG A 2 7.93 5.84 -4.67
N GLN A 3 7.93 4.55 -4.35
CA GLN A 3 9.16 3.76 -4.19
C GLN A 3 10.00 3.77 -5.47
N GLY A 4 11.31 3.92 -5.32
CA GLY A 4 12.27 3.99 -6.44
C GLY A 4 12.49 5.40 -7.02
N VAL A 5 11.80 6.43 -6.50
CA VAL A 5 12.09 7.83 -6.84
C VAL A 5 12.90 8.43 -5.70
N LEU A 6 14.23 8.39 -5.82
CA LEU A 6 15.19 8.72 -4.76
C LEU A 6 15.38 10.24 -4.55
N THR A 7 14.27 10.94 -4.37
CA THR A 7 14.24 12.38 -4.07
C THR A 7 13.29 12.64 -2.91
N HIS A 8 13.49 13.73 -2.17
CA HIS A 8 12.49 14.19 -1.18
C HIS A 8 11.34 14.96 -1.85
N GLY A 9 11.63 15.67 -2.95
CA GLY A 9 10.67 16.49 -3.68
C GLY A 9 9.72 15.73 -4.61
N ARG A 10 8.88 16.50 -5.33
CA ARG A 10 7.99 15.99 -6.38
C ARG A 10 8.70 15.99 -7.74
N VAL A 11 8.53 14.91 -8.50
CA VAL A 11 9.11 14.75 -9.84
C VAL A 11 8.02 14.40 -10.84
N ARG A 12 8.09 14.95 -12.07
CA ARG A 12 7.20 14.60 -13.18
C ARG A 12 7.75 13.42 -13.95
N LEU A 13 7.09 12.26 -13.85
CA LEU A 13 7.51 11.02 -14.51
C LEU A 13 6.45 10.53 -15.49
N LEU A 14 6.88 9.83 -16.54
CA LEU A 14 5.98 9.16 -17.49
C LEU A 14 5.50 7.82 -16.92
N LEU A 15 4.23 7.76 -16.52
CA LEU A 15 3.62 6.60 -15.87
C LEU A 15 2.92 5.69 -16.87
N SER A 16 2.97 4.38 -16.64
CA SER A 16 2.31 3.31 -17.43
C SER A 16 1.47 2.42 -16.52
N LYS A 17 0.69 1.50 -17.11
CA LYS A 17 -0.10 0.49 -16.38
C LYS A 17 0.78 -0.27 -15.37
N GLY A 18 0.29 -0.44 -14.15
CA GLY A 18 1.00 -1.13 -13.05
C GLY A 18 1.83 -0.21 -12.15
N HIS A 19 2.09 1.04 -12.58
CA HIS A 19 2.72 2.02 -11.70
C HIS A 19 1.76 2.50 -10.60
N SER A 20 2.28 2.61 -9.37
CA SER A 20 1.57 3.30 -8.29
C SER A 20 1.28 4.75 -8.66
N CYS A 21 0.23 5.32 -8.08
CA CYS A 21 -0.28 6.67 -8.37
C CYS A 21 -0.84 6.88 -9.79
N TYR A 22 -1.01 5.83 -10.59
CA TYR A 22 -1.62 5.91 -11.92
C TYR A 22 -2.61 4.80 -12.20
N ARG A 23 -3.76 5.18 -12.79
CA ARG A 23 -4.79 4.28 -13.29
C ARG A 23 -5.04 4.62 -14.76
N PRO A 24 -4.56 3.81 -15.72
CA PRO A 24 -4.82 4.04 -17.14
C PRO A 24 -6.31 3.86 -17.44
N ARG A 25 -6.83 4.65 -18.39
CA ARG A 25 -8.21 4.55 -18.90
C ARG A 25 -8.28 3.78 -20.21
N ARG A 26 -7.19 3.77 -20.98
CA ARG A 26 -7.05 2.99 -22.22
C ARG A 26 -5.88 2.02 -22.14
N THR A 27 -5.93 0.98 -22.95
CA THR A 27 -4.79 0.07 -23.14
C THR A 27 -3.62 0.84 -23.75
N GLY A 28 -2.40 0.59 -23.26
CA GLY A 28 -1.19 1.29 -23.72
C GLY A 28 -1.04 2.75 -23.27
N GLU A 29 -2.02 3.33 -22.55
CA GLU A 29 -1.94 4.73 -22.12
C GLU A 29 -0.74 4.98 -21.21
N ARG A 30 0.03 6.03 -21.54
CA ARG A 30 1.09 6.57 -20.69
C ARG A 30 0.82 8.04 -20.42
N LYS A 31 1.06 8.50 -19.20
CA LYS A 31 0.83 9.91 -18.81
C LYS A 31 1.92 10.44 -17.91
N ARG A 32 2.41 11.65 -18.20
CA ARG A 32 3.30 12.38 -17.29
C ARG A 32 2.50 12.89 -16.09
N LYS A 33 2.86 12.44 -14.88
CA LYS A 33 2.26 12.90 -13.62
C LYS A 33 3.35 13.28 -12.62
N SER A 34 3.06 14.30 -11.81
CA SER A 34 3.89 14.66 -10.66
C SER A 34 3.65 13.65 -9.55
N VAL A 35 4.72 13.03 -9.04
CA VAL A 35 4.68 12.13 -7.89
C VAL A 35 5.71 12.57 -6.85
N PRO A 36 5.39 12.53 -5.54
CA PRO A 36 6.39 12.72 -4.49
C PRO A 36 7.32 11.52 -4.43
N GLY A 37 8.62 11.78 -4.18
CA GLY A 37 9.64 10.74 -4.04
C GLY A 37 9.48 9.89 -2.78
N CYS A 38 10.43 8.98 -2.56
CA CYS A 38 10.37 8.03 -1.44
C CYS A 38 11.07 8.51 -0.17
N ILE A 39 11.85 9.60 -0.23
CA ILE A 39 12.51 10.16 0.95
C ILE A 39 11.49 11.01 1.73
N VAL A 40 11.44 10.82 3.04
CA VAL A 40 10.53 11.53 3.95
C VAL A 40 11.07 12.95 4.20
N ASP A 41 10.17 13.93 4.23
CA ASP A 41 10.48 15.34 4.41
C ASP A 41 9.40 16.02 5.26
N ALA A 42 9.73 17.14 5.89
CA ALA A 42 8.82 17.91 6.76
C ALA A 42 7.58 18.46 6.02
N ASN A 43 7.65 18.54 4.69
CA ASN A 43 6.55 19.01 3.83
C ASN A 43 5.42 18.00 3.61
N LEU A 44 5.47 16.82 4.26
CA LEU A 44 4.43 15.78 4.14
C LEU A 44 3.27 16.03 5.10
N SER A 45 2.03 16.00 4.58
CA SER A 45 0.82 16.18 5.39
C SER A 45 0.38 14.91 6.13
N VAL A 46 0.66 13.72 5.57
CA VAL A 46 0.22 12.43 6.14
C VAL A 46 1.28 11.37 5.86
N LEU A 47 1.53 10.50 6.85
CA LEU A 47 2.33 9.29 6.72
C LEU A 47 1.47 8.06 7.04
N ASN A 48 1.60 7.02 6.23
CA ASN A 48 0.96 5.72 6.48
C ASN A 48 2.01 4.77 7.05
N LEU A 49 1.83 4.36 8.31
CA LEU A 49 2.74 3.48 9.04
C LEU A 49 2.06 2.14 9.34
N VAL A 50 2.85 1.07 9.49
CA VAL A 50 2.39 -0.25 9.91
C VAL A 50 3.18 -0.65 11.15
N ILE A 51 2.49 -1.10 12.20
CA ILE A 51 3.13 -1.56 13.44
C ILE A 51 3.68 -2.97 13.21
N VAL A 52 4.99 -3.14 13.43
CA VAL A 52 5.67 -4.43 13.27
C VAL A 52 5.84 -5.14 14.62
N LYS A 53 6.05 -4.40 15.70
CA LYS A 53 6.20 -4.93 17.06
C LYS A 53 5.39 -4.05 18.03
N LYS A 54 4.72 -4.69 18.99
CA LYS A 54 4.03 -4.00 20.09
C LYS A 54 5.08 -3.40 21.02
N GLY A 55 4.90 -2.13 21.39
CA GLY A 55 5.73 -1.47 22.41
C GLY A 55 5.24 -1.77 23.82
N GLU A 56 5.81 -1.10 24.82
CA GLU A 56 5.39 -1.23 26.22
C GLU A 56 3.97 -0.72 26.47
N LYS A 57 3.55 0.30 25.73
CA LYS A 57 2.23 0.92 25.88
C LYS A 57 1.25 0.39 24.84
N ASP A 58 0.05 0.07 25.30
CA ASP A 58 -1.09 -0.24 24.44
C ASP A 58 -1.63 0.99 23.71
N ILE A 59 -2.20 0.77 22.52
CA ILE A 59 -2.77 1.84 21.69
C ILE A 59 -4.28 1.60 21.60
N PRO A 60 -5.10 2.40 22.30
CA PRO A 60 -6.52 2.16 22.40
C PRO A 60 -7.18 2.13 21.03
N GLY A 61 -8.05 1.15 20.80
CA GLY A 61 -8.79 0.96 19.55
C GLY A 61 -8.03 0.26 18.43
N LEU A 62 -6.70 0.17 18.53
CA LEU A 62 -5.87 -0.58 17.57
C LEU A 62 -5.43 -1.93 18.15
N THR A 63 -4.94 -1.96 19.39
CA THR A 63 -4.49 -3.20 20.05
C THR A 63 -5.62 -4.01 20.65
N ASP A 64 -6.76 -3.38 20.93
CA ASP A 64 -7.85 -4.02 21.68
C ASP A 64 -8.88 -4.72 20.78
N THR A 65 -8.88 -4.37 19.49
CA THR A 65 -9.91 -4.82 18.56
C THR A 65 -9.39 -5.95 17.69
N THR A 66 -10.24 -6.94 17.45
CA THR A 66 -9.97 -8.01 16.48
C THR A 66 -11.02 -7.95 15.37
N VAL A 67 -10.56 -7.81 14.14
CA VAL A 67 -11.45 -7.77 12.96
C VAL A 67 -11.49 -9.15 12.32
N PRO A 68 -12.65 -9.82 12.25
CA PRO A 68 -12.76 -11.14 11.65
C PRO A 68 -12.53 -11.08 10.13
N ARG A 69 -11.96 -12.16 9.58
CA ARG A 69 -11.75 -12.28 8.13
C ARG A 69 -13.06 -12.59 7.43
N ARG A 70 -13.60 -11.60 6.71
CA ARG A 70 -14.89 -11.73 5.98
C ARG A 70 -14.84 -12.65 4.76
N LEU A 71 -13.74 -12.67 4.01
CA LEU A 71 -13.65 -13.39 2.73
C LEU A 71 -12.79 -14.64 2.87
N GLY A 72 -13.44 -15.81 2.75
CA GLY A 72 -12.76 -17.10 2.69
C GLY A 72 -12.21 -17.43 1.30
N PRO A 73 -11.36 -18.47 1.18
CA PRO A 73 -10.87 -18.93 -0.11
C PRO A 73 -12.00 -19.50 -0.98
N LYS A 74 -12.06 -19.11 -2.26
CA LYS A 74 -13.06 -19.63 -3.22
C LYS A 74 -12.61 -20.88 -3.98
N ARG A 75 -11.29 -21.08 -4.14
CA ARG A 75 -10.75 -22.21 -4.92
C ARG A 75 -10.69 -23.47 -4.07
N ALA A 76 -11.14 -24.61 -4.60
CA ALA A 76 -11.17 -25.90 -3.90
C ALA A 76 -9.80 -26.27 -3.29
N SER A 77 -8.70 -26.11 -4.03
CA SER A 77 -7.36 -26.38 -3.52
C SER A 77 -6.94 -25.48 -2.34
N ARG A 78 -7.46 -24.26 -2.26
CA ARG A 78 -7.20 -23.35 -1.13
C ARG A 78 -8.11 -23.63 0.07
N ILE A 79 -9.31 -24.15 -0.17
CA ILE A 79 -10.22 -24.59 0.90
C ILE A 79 -9.61 -25.83 1.58
N ARG A 80 -9.20 -26.83 0.81
CA ARG A 80 -8.52 -28.04 1.33
C ARG A 80 -7.32 -27.69 2.20
N LYS A 81 -6.43 -26.81 1.73
CA LYS A 81 -5.29 -26.31 2.52
C LYS A 81 -5.69 -25.58 3.80
N LEU A 82 -6.77 -24.80 3.79
CA LEU A 82 -7.21 -24.06 4.98
C LEU A 82 -7.73 -24.99 6.07
N PHE A 83 -8.42 -26.07 5.68
CA PHE A 83 -9.03 -27.03 6.59
C PHE A 83 -8.21 -28.31 6.79
N ASN A 84 -6.99 -28.37 6.25
CA ASN A 84 -6.11 -29.55 6.27
C ASN A 84 -6.79 -30.84 5.77
N LEU A 85 -7.51 -30.74 4.65
CA LEU A 85 -8.21 -31.83 3.95
C LEU A 85 -7.47 -32.31 2.69
#